data_AF-A0A0F3MD60-F1
#
_entry.id   AF-A0A0F3MD60-F1
#
_cell.length_a   1.000
_cell.length_b   1.000
_cell.length_c   1.000
_cell.angle_alpha   90.00
_cell.angle_beta   90.00
_cell.angle_gamma   90.00
#
_symmetry.space_group_name_H-M   'P 1'
#
loop_
_entity.id
_entity.type
_entity.pdbx_description
1 polymer ?
#
loop_
_entity_poly.entity_id
_entity_poly.type
_entity_poly.pdbx_seq_one_letter_code
_entity_poly.pdbx_strand_id
1 'polypeptide(L)'
;MALEYLREYRTYFHIGQNYGISESSAYKAVKWVEDTLVKHPNFALPSRKTLMKSNMNYEVVLIDATESPIERLKKTKILLFKKEEKAYTKNSNSGR
;
A
#
# COMPACT_ATOMS: atom_id res chain seq x y z
N MET A 1 13.81 -3.47 -1.89
CA MET A 1 12.46 -4.09 -1.87
C MET A 1 11.42 -3.20 -1.18
N ALA A 2 11.33 -3.14 0.16
CA ALA A 2 10.30 -2.31 0.85
C ALA A 2 10.52 -0.80 0.70
N LEU A 3 11.77 -0.33 0.75
CA LEU A 3 12.07 1.10 0.57
C LEU A 3 11.79 1.60 -0.85
N GLU A 4 11.97 0.77 -1.88
CA GLU A 4 11.59 1.11 -3.26
C GLU A 4 10.07 1.29 -3.40
N TYR A 5 9.30 0.47 -2.70
CA TYR A 5 7.85 0.65 -2.63
C TYR A 5 7.49 1.97 -1.93
N LEU A 6 8.08 2.25 -0.77
CA LEU A 6 7.73 3.42 0.05
C LEU A 6 8.26 4.76 -0.48
N ARG A 7 9.43 4.79 -1.13
CA ARG A 7 10.05 6.03 -1.63
C ARG A 7 9.76 6.30 -3.10
N GLU A 8 9.73 5.27 -3.93
CA GLU A 8 9.63 5.39 -5.39
C GLU A 8 8.27 4.95 -5.93
N TYR A 9 7.38 4.43 -5.06
CA TYR A 9 6.07 3.90 -5.43
C TYR A 9 6.13 2.86 -6.57
N ARG A 10 7.22 2.11 -6.69
CA ARG A 10 7.35 1.03 -7.67
C ARG A 10 6.32 -0.07 -7.40
N THR A 11 5.74 -0.65 -8.44
CA THR A 11 4.76 -1.74 -8.28
C THR A 11 5.41 -3.00 -7.74
N TYR A 12 4.65 -3.83 -7.01
CA TYR A 12 5.14 -5.12 -6.50
C TYR A 12 5.64 -6.04 -7.61
N PHE A 13 5.05 -5.96 -8.81
CA PHE A 13 5.53 -6.66 -9.98
C PHE A 13 6.96 -6.21 -10.37
N HIS A 14 7.21 -4.91 -10.50
CA HIS A 14 8.56 -4.39 -10.84
C HIS A 14 9.59 -4.75 -9.77
N ILE A 15 9.22 -4.63 -8.50
CA ILE A 15 10.07 -5.04 -7.38
C ILE A 15 10.32 -6.54 -7.44
N GLY A 16 9.30 -7.35 -7.73
CA GLY A 16 9.45 -8.80 -7.90
C GLY A 16 10.44 -9.16 -9.01
N GLN A 17 10.34 -8.50 -10.17
CA GLN A 17 11.27 -8.69 -11.30
C GLN A 17 12.71 -8.34 -10.92
N ASN A 18 12.94 -7.19 -10.27
CA ASN A 18 14.29 -6.74 -9.87
C ASN A 18 14.98 -7.72 -8.91
N TYR A 19 14.21 -8.36 -8.03
CA TYR A 19 14.72 -9.28 -7.01
C TYR A 19 14.55 -10.77 -7.37
N GLY A 20 14.04 -11.10 -8.55
CA GLY A 20 13.81 -12.48 -8.99
C GLY A 20 12.78 -13.25 -8.16
N ILE A 21 11.78 -12.56 -7.59
CA ILE A 21 10.72 -13.16 -6.77
C ILE A 21 9.34 -12.93 -7.36
N SER A 22 8.36 -13.75 -6.93
CA SER A 22 6.97 -13.52 -7.33
C SER A 22 6.44 -12.20 -6.76
N GLU A 23 5.50 -11.57 -7.47
CA GLU A 23 4.79 -10.37 -7.00
C GLU A 23 4.17 -10.58 -5.61
N SER A 24 3.57 -11.75 -5.39
CA SER A 24 2.96 -12.11 -4.11
C SER A 24 3.99 -12.17 -2.96
N SER A 25 5.21 -12.63 -3.26
CA SER A 25 6.31 -12.70 -2.29
C SER A 25 6.82 -11.31 -1.96
N ALA A 26 6.94 -10.43 -2.96
CA ALA A 26 7.30 -9.03 -2.76
C ALA A 26 6.26 -8.33 -1.87
N TYR A 27 4.96 -8.49 -2.17
CA TYR A 27 3.87 -7.95 -1.34
C TYR A 27 3.98 -8.42 0.12
N LYS A 28 4.11 -9.74 0.36
CA LYS A 28 4.22 -10.29 1.71
C LYS A 28 5.42 -9.73 2.47
N ALA A 29 6.57 -9.59 1.81
CA ALA A 29 7.78 -9.04 2.40
C ALA A 29 7.60 -7.56 2.78
N VAL A 30 7.06 -6.74 1.87
CA VAL A 30 6.78 -5.31 2.16
C VAL A 30 5.79 -5.19 3.30
N LYS A 31 4.69 -5.95 3.26
CA LYS A 31 3.65 -5.92 4.27
C LYS A 31 4.17 -6.31 5.66
N TRP A 32 5.03 -7.33 5.73
CA TRP A 32 5.68 -7.75 6.97
C TRP A 32 6.56 -6.65 7.56
N VAL A 33 7.33 -5.93 6.73
CA VAL A 33 8.14 -4.78 7.19
C VAL A 33 7.25 -3.67 7.71
N GLU A 34 6.20 -3.28 6.97
CA GLU A 34 5.25 -2.25 7.40
C GLU A 34 4.60 -2.59 8.75
N ASP A 35 4.07 -3.81 8.87
CA ASP A 35 3.38 -4.25 10.10
C ASP A 35 4.33 -4.32 11.29
N THR A 36 5.62 -4.62 11.06
CA THR A 36 6.65 -4.61 12.10
C THR A 36 6.96 -3.19 12.55
N LEU A 37 7.11 -2.25 11.61
CA LEU A 37 7.38 -0.84 11.92
C LEU A 37 6.21 -0.19 12.67
N VAL A 38 4.97 -0.45 12.24
CA VAL A 38 3.75 0.08 12.88
C VAL A 38 3.60 -0.41 14.32
N LYS A 39 3.98 -1.66 14.61
CA LYS A 39 3.89 -2.24 15.96
C LYS A 39 4.99 -1.75 16.89
N HIS A 40 6.08 -1.22 16.35
CA HIS A 40 7.25 -0.88 17.14
C HIS A 40 7.05 0.47 17.86
N PRO A 41 7.20 0.53 19.20
CA PRO A 41 6.83 1.70 20.00
C PRO A 41 7.61 2.96 19.65
N ASN A 42 8.86 2.84 19.19
CA ASN A 42 9.69 4.00 18.80
C ASN A 42 9.17 4.71 17.55
N PHE A 43 8.42 4.03 16.68
CA PHE A 43 7.80 4.63 15.49
C PHE A 43 6.33 5.00 15.73
N ALA A 44 5.77 4.61 16.87
CA ALA A 44 4.42 4.99 17.25
C ALA A 44 4.41 6.45 17.71
N LEU A 45 3.49 7.24 17.16
CA LEU A 45 3.29 8.59 17.64
C LEU A 45 2.69 8.56 19.05
N PRO A 46 3.15 9.44 19.96
CA PRO A 46 2.50 9.61 21.26
C PRO A 46 1.04 10.03 21.07
N SER A 47 0.21 9.72 22.06
CA SER A 47 -1.20 10.15 22.02
C SER A 47 -1.32 11.67 21.85
N ARG A 48 -2.40 12.13 21.20
CA ARG A 48 -2.67 13.57 20.97
C ARG A 48 -2.54 14.42 22.24
N LYS A 49 -2.98 13.90 23.38
CA LYS A 49 -2.88 14.59 24.69
C LYS A 49 -1.43 14.72 25.16
N THR A 50 -0.58 13.76 24.85
CA THR A 50 0.85 13.77 25.18
C THR A 50 1.61 14.74 24.28
N LEU A 51 1.27 14.80 22.99
CA LEU A 51 1.84 15.74 22.02
C LEU A 51 1.56 17.22 22.35
N MET A 52 0.45 17.53 23.03
CA MET A 52 0.13 18.90 23.46
C MET A 52 0.90 19.36 24.71
N LYS A 53 1.61 18.46 25.40
CA LYS A 53 2.41 18.82 26.57
C LYS A 53 3.77 19.33 26.09
N SER A 54 4.11 20.57 26.47
CA SER A 54 5.33 21.31 26.07
C SER A 54 6.67 20.70 26.52
N ASN A 55 6.67 19.55 27.19
CA ASN A 55 7.84 19.00 27.90
C ASN A 55 8.58 17.89 27.13
N MET A 56 8.26 17.67 25.85
CA MET A 56 8.93 16.65 25.04
C MET A 56 9.78 17.33 23.94
N ASN A 57 11.08 17.03 23.94
CA ASN A 57 11.97 17.36 22.83
C ASN A 57 11.73 16.35 21.70
N TYR A 58 10.92 16.72 20.72
CA TYR A 58 10.80 15.99 19.46
C TYR A 58 11.40 16.81 18.33
N GLU A 59 12.12 16.15 17.43
CA GLU A 59 12.61 16.75 16.19
C GLU A 59 11.41 16.94 15.26
N VAL A 60 10.92 18.18 15.14
CA VAL A 60 9.81 18.52 14.24
C VAL A 60 10.39 18.78 12.86
N VAL A 61 10.08 17.91 11.90
CA VAL A 61 10.28 18.21 10.48
C VAL A 61 8.97 18.76 9.93
N LEU A 62 8.96 20.04 9.56
CA LEU A 62 7.84 20.65 8.84
C LEU A 62 7.89 20.18 7.38
N ILE A 63 6.91 19.39 6.96
CA ILE A 63 6.76 18.97 5.58
C ILE A 63 5.57 19.72 4.99
N ASP A 64 5.82 20.56 3.98
CA ASP A 64 4.75 21.17 3.20
C ASP A 64 4.17 20.10 2.26
N ALA A 65 2.92 19.73 2.50
CA ALA A 65 2.21 18.74 1.69
C ALA A 65 1.27 19.46 0.74
N THR A 66 1.68 19.62 -0.51
CA THR A 66 0.80 20.18 -1.55
C THR A 66 -0.04 19.06 -2.17
N GLU A 67 -1.33 19.06 -1.90
CA GLU A 67 -2.27 18.19 -2.62
C GLU A 67 -2.43 18.70 -4.06
N SER A 68 -1.98 17.90 -5.04
CA SER A 68 -2.28 18.17 -6.44
C SER A 68 -3.65 17.58 -6.81
N PRO A 69 -4.51 18.31 -7.54
CA PRO A 69 -5.78 17.77 -7.99
C PRO A 69 -5.53 16.59 -8.93
N ILE A 70 -5.93 15.40 -8.49
CA ILE A 70 -5.98 14.19 -9.31
C ILE A 70 -7.45 13.93 -9.62
N GLU A 71 -7.76 13.46 -10.82
CA GLU A 71 -9.10 12.97 -11.20
C GLU A 71 -9.40 11.65 -10.46
N ARG A 72 -9.56 11.74 -9.14
CA ARG A 72 -9.93 10.63 -8.29
C ARG A 72 -11.29 10.13 -8.75
N LEU A 73 -11.31 8.93 -9.33
CA LEU A 73 -12.52 8.32 -9.86
C LEU A 73 -13.62 8.31 -8.78
N LYS A 74 -14.78 8.89 -9.11
CA LYS A 74 -15.91 8.96 -8.17
C LYS A 74 -16.33 7.54 -7.79
N LYS A 75 -16.47 7.30 -6.48
CA LYS A 75 -16.87 5.98 -5.96
C LYS A 75 -18.30 5.65 -6.41
N THR A 76 -18.41 4.94 -7.53
CA THR A 76 -19.65 4.34 -8.03
C THR A 76 -19.77 2.92 -7.48
N LYS A 77 -21.01 2.39 -7.34
CA LYS A 77 -21.26 1.02 -6.87
C LYS A 77 -20.40 -0.05 -7.59
N ILE A 78 -20.09 0.16 -8.86
CA ILE A 78 -19.24 -0.72 -9.69
C ILE A 78 -17.77 -0.76 -9.22
N LEU A 79 -17.23 0.34 -8.70
CA LEU A 79 -15.87 0.39 -8.17
C LEU A 79 -15.80 -0.13 -6.73
N LEU A 80 -16.90 0.04 -5.98
CA LEU A 80 -17.00 -0.39 -4.59
C LEU A 80 -17.18 -1.91 -4.49
N PHE A 81 -17.96 -2.47 -5.42
CA PHE A 81 -18.17 -3.91 -5.57
C PHE A 81 -17.49 -4.32 -6.86
N LYS A 82 -16.25 -4.82 -6.76
CA LYS A 82 -15.54 -5.46 -7.87
C LYS A 82 -16.42 -6.62 -8.35
N LYS A 83 -17.26 -6.35 -9.36
CA LYS A 83 -18.18 -7.36 -9.92
C LYS A 83 -17.28 -8.46 -10.46
N GLU A 84 -17.41 -9.66 -9.90
CA GLU A 84 -16.68 -10.83 -10.39
C GLU A 84 -16.91 -10.90 -11.90
N GLU A 85 -15.82 -10.92 -12.66
CA GLU A 85 -15.91 -11.22 -14.08
C GLU A 85 -16.57 -12.59 -14.19
N LYS A 86 -17.66 -12.67 -14.96
CA LYS A 86 -18.30 -13.96 -15.22
C LYS A 86 -17.24 -14.88 -15.82
N ALA A 87 -17.00 -16.02 -15.18
CA ALA A 87 -16.09 -17.03 -15.68
C ALA A 87 -16.43 -17.35 -17.15
N TYR A 88 -15.44 -17.23 -18.04
CA TYR A 88 -15.58 -17.64 -19.43
C TYR A 88 -15.68 -19.16 -19.48
N THR A 89 -16.89 -19.70 -19.61
CA THR A 89 -17.08 -21.12 -19.86
C THR A 89 -16.74 -21.40 -21.32
N LYS A 90 -15.58 -22.02 -21.57
CA LYS A 90 -15.32 -22.66 -22.87
C LYS A 90 -16.33 -23.80 -23.01
N ASN A 91 -17.31 -23.64 -23.89
CA ASN A 91 -18.13 -24.76 -24.32
C ASN A 91 -17.22 -25.72 -25.10
N SER A 92 -16.92 -26.86 -24.50
CA SER A 92 -16.28 -27.98 -25.18
C SER A 92 -17.30 -28.65 -26.10
N ASN A 93 -17.56 -28.04 -27.26
CA ASN A 93 -18.12 -28.79 -28.38
C ASN A 93 -16.99 -29.63 -28.99
N SER A 94 -16.72 -30.79 -28.39
CA SER A 94 -15.94 -31.84 -29.05
C SER A 94 -16.83 -32.53 -30.08
N GLY A 95 -16.94 -31.91 -31.25
CA GLY A 95 -17.47 -32.54 -32.44
C GLY A 95 -16.36 -33.25 -33.21
N ARG A 96 -16.23 -34.56 -32.99
CA ARG A 96 -15.95 -35.61 -33.99
C ARG A 96 -15.81 -36.96 -33.29
#